data_AF-A0A1R1B837-F1
#
_entry.id   AF-A0A1R1B837-F1
#
_cell.length_a   1.000
_cell.length_b   1.000
_cell.length_c   1.000
_cell.angle_alpha   90.00
_cell.angle_beta   90.00
_cell.angle_gamma   90.00
#
_symmetry.space_group_name_H-M   'P 1'
#
loop_
_entity.id
_entity.type
_entity.pdbx_description
1 polymer ?
#
loop_
_entity_poly.entity_id
_entity_poly.type
_entity_poly.pdbx_seq_one_letter_code
_entity_poly.pdbx_strand_id
1 'polypeptide(L)'
;MGVMNRFMNFLGLQEEEEVVEREVLASQEEPVEATPFDHRKNQKSGNIVSIHSQKNVKVVLVEPRSYDEAQEIADHLRSFRTVVVNLQRVRNDQALRIIDFLSGTVYALSGGISKVGGNIFLCTPDTVEIQGSISEILADEHEYNRMR
;
A
#
# COMPACT_ATOMS: atom_id res chain seq x y z
N MET A 1 -33.72 3.51 -40.76
CA MET A 1 -33.17 3.94 -39.46
C MET A 1 -33.48 2.86 -38.42
N GLY A 2 -32.75 1.77 -38.20
CA GLY A 2 -31.42 1.39 -38.66
C GLY A 2 -30.32 1.91 -37.75
N VAL A 3 -30.25 1.46 -36.48
CA VAL A 3 -29.06 1.02 -35.69
C VAL A 3 -29.35 0.92 -34.18
N MET A 4 -30.36 1.62 -33.65
CA MET A 4 -30.61 1.65 -32.18
C MET A 4 -31.36 0.42 -31.64
N ASN A 5 -32.21 -0.22 -32.47
CA ASN A 5 -33.06 -1.35 -32.04
C ASN A 5 -32.31 -2.69 -31.86
N ARG A 6 -31.07 -2.80 -32.35
CA ARG A 6 -30.21 -3.98 -32.15
C ARG A 6 -29.25 -3.85 -30.97
N PHE A 7 -29.03 -2.63 -30.46
CA PHE A 7 -28.27 -2.42 -29.23
C PHE A 7 -29.12 -2.65 -27.97
N MET A 8 -30.43 -2.35 -28.01
CA MET A 8 -31.34 -2.58 -26.87
C MET A 8 -31.64 -4.06 -26.61
N ASN A 9 -31.54 -4.93 -27.61
CA ASN A 9 -31.76 -6.38 -27.44
C ASN A 9 -30.50 -7.13 -26.95
N PHE A 10 -29.33 -6.48 -26.95
CA PHE A 10 -28.05 -7.08 -26.49
C PHE A 10 -27.71 -6.71 -25.04
N LEU A 11 -28.36 -5.69 -24.46
CA LEU A 11 -27.98 -5.17 -23.14
C LEU A 11 -29.08 -5.28 -22.08
N GLY A 12 -29.99 -6.25 -22.24
CA GLY A 12 -30.72 -6.89 -21.12
C GLY A 12 -31.40 -5.98 -20.10
N LEU A 13 -31.80 -4.76 -20.51
CA LEU A 13 -32.36 -3.73 -19.64
C LEU A 13 -33.70 -3.24 -20.21
N GLN A 14 -34.66 -4.15 -20.26
CA GLN A 14 -36.03 -3.76 -19.96
C GLN A 14 -36.60 -4.76 -18.95
N GLU A 15 -36.86 -4.18 -17.78
CA GLU A 15 -37.46 -4.74 -16.57
C GLU A 15 -38.88 -5.29 -16.79
N GLU A 16 -39.22 -6.23 -15.90
CA GLU A 16 -40.53 -6.45 -15.29
C GLU A 16 -41.71 -6.90 -16.17
N GLU A 17 -42.16 -8.14 -15.93
CA GLU A 17 -43.55 -8.39 -15.51
C GLU A 17 -43.68 -9.79 -14.84
N GLU A 18 -44.01 -9.79 -13.55
CA GLU A 18 -44.50 -10.93 -12.78
C GLU A 18 -45.91 -11.34 -13.25
N VAL A 19 -46.15 -12.62 -13.54
CA VAL A 19 -47.46 -13.26 -13.29
C VAL A 19 -47.25 -14.73 -12.90
N VAL A 20 -47.71 -15.08 -11.69
CA VAL A 20 -47.82 -16.43 -11.11
C VAL A 20 -49.20 -17.01 -11.48
N GLU A 21 -49.30 -18.26 -11.95
CA GLU A 21 -50.15 -19.32 -11.36
C GLU A 21 -50.23 -20.65 -12.17
N ARG A 22 -50.08 -21.75 -11.41
CA ARG A 22 -50.88 -23.01 -11.43
C ARG A 22 -50.33 -24.28 -12.12
N GLU A 23 -50.14 -25.28 -11.26
CA GLU A 23 -49.96 -26.75 -11.45
C GLU A 23 -51.06 -27.34 -12.38
N VAL A 24 -50.97 -28.47 -13.10
CA VAL A 24 -50.61 -29.87 -12.79
C VAL A 24 -50.53 -30.64 -14.13
N LEU A 25 -49.72 -31.71 -14.24
CA LEU A 25 -50.08 -33.06 -14.74
C LEU A 25 -48.93 -33.81 -15.42
N ALA A 26 -48.75 -35.06 -14.96
CA ALA A 26 -47.75 -36.01 -15.37
C ALA A 26 -48.12 -36.78 -16.64
N SER A 27 -47.13 -37.08 -17.49
CA SER A 27 -47.18 -38.14 -18.50
C SER A 27 -45.77 -38.70 -18.80
N GLN A 28 -45.52 -39.85 -18.19
CA GLN A 28 -44.76 -41.07 -18.57
C GLN A 28 -43.68 -41.05 -19.70
N GLU A 29 -42.48 -41.52 -19.29
CA GLU A 29 -41.56 -42.53 -19.89
C GLU A 29 -41.10 -42.47 -21.37
N GLU A 30 -39.80 -42.29 -21.62
CA GLU A 30 -38.85 -43.39 -21.93
C GLU A 30 -37.36 -42.93 -21.93
N PRO A 31 -36.39 -43.84 -21.71
CA PRO A 31 -34.99 -43.54 -21.42
C PRO A 31 -34.11 -43.57 -22.69
N VAL A 32 -33.13 -42.68 -22.79
CA VAL A 32 -32.09 -42.79 -23.82
C VAL A 32 -30.72 -43.02 -23.18
N GLU A 33 -30.15 -44.15 -23.58
CA GLU A 33 -28.97 -44.82 -23.06
C GLU A 33 -27.68 -44.00 -23.10
N ALA A 34 -26.81 -44.33 -22.15
CA ALA A 34 -25.45 -43.84 -22.04
C ALA A 34 -24.55 -44.27 -23.22
N THR A 35 -23.67 -43.36 -23.63
CA THR A 35 -22.38 -43.75 -24.20
C THR A 35 -21.25 -43.14 -23.34
N PRO A 36 -20.37 -43.95 -22.73
CA PRO A 36 -19.16 -43.44 -22.10
C PRO A 36 -18.08 -43.37 -23.17
N PHE A 37 -17.80 -42.16 -23.67
CA PHE A 37 -16.62 -41.94 -24.51
C PHE A 37 -15.64 -40.99 -23.84
N ASP A 38 -14.47 -41.57 -23.63
CA ASP A 38 -13.27 -41.07 -23.00
C ASP A 38 -12.73 -39.73 -23.51
N HIS A 39 -12.10 -39.04 -22.56
CA HIS A 39 -10.90 -38.20 -22.73
C HIS A 39 -10.89 -37.21 -23.91
N ARG A 40 -11.39 -36.00 -23.66
CA ARG A 40 -10.74 -34.80 -24.20
C ARG A 40 -10.11 -33.98 -23.08
N LYS A 41 -8.88 -34.39 -22.78
CA LYS A 41 -7.79 -33.58 -22.24
C LYS A 41 -7.71 -32.27 -23.04
N ASN A 42 -8.42 -31.24 -22.62
CA ASN A 42 -8.23 -29.90 -23.15
C ASN A 42 -7.57 -29.07 -22.07
N GLN A 43 -6.23 -29.09 -22.10
CA GLN A 43 -5.41 -28.07 -21.49
C GLN A 43 -5.88 -26.70 -21.99
N LYS A 44 -6.75 -26.06 -21.22
CA LYS A 44 -6.69 -24.62 -21.09
C LYS A 44 -6.05 -24.35 -19.75
N SER A 45 -4.73 -24.55 -19.70
CA SER A 45 -3.91 -23.81 -18.75
C SER A 45 -4.11 -22.34 -19.09
N GLY A 46 -5.13 -21.72 -18.48
CA GLY A 46 -5.17 -20.29 -18.38
C GLY A 46 -3.80 -19.89 -17.85
N ASN A 47 -3.05 -19.16 -18.66
CA ASN A 47 -1.76 -18.66 -18.26
C ASN A 47 -2.04 -17.64 -17.15
N ILE A 48 -2.05 -18.11 -15.91
CA ILE A 48 -2.25 -17.29 -14.72
C ILE A 48 -0.97 -16.49 -14.59
N VAL A 49 -0.96 -15.30 -15.20
CA VAL A 49 0.13 -14.36 -15.01
C VAL A 49 -0.02 -13.86 -13.58
N SER A 50 0.95 -14.18 -12.73
CA SER A 50 1.06 -13.61 -11.39
C SER A 50 0.95 -12.08 -11.54
N ILE A 51 -0.15 -11.48 -11.06
CA ILE A 51 -0.24 -10.04 -10.86
C ILE A 51 0.69 -9.74 -9.69
N HIS A 52 1.98 -9.68 -9.97
CA HIS A 52 2.95 -9.14 -9.05
C HIS A 52 2.72 -7.64 -9.09
N SER A 53 1.70 -7.18 -8.35
CA SER A 53 1.54 -5.77 -8.01
C SER A 53 2.71 -5.45 -7.08
N GLN A 54 3.89 -5.22 -7.67
CA GLN A 54 5.06 -4.78 -6.94
C GLN A 54 4.69 -3.45 -6.31
N LYS A 55 4.41 -3.49 -5.00
CA LYS A 55 4.10 -2.32 -4.20
C LYS A 55 5.35 -1.44 -4.27
N ASN A 56 5.29 -0.38 -5.09
CA ASN A 56 6.41 0.53 -5.28
C ASN A 56 6.67 1.26 -3.97
N VAL A 57 7.62 0.76 -3.17
CA VAL A 57 8.08 1.41 -1.95
C VAL A 57 8.84 2.68 -2.35
N LYS A 58 8.34 3.84 -1.93
CA LYS A 58 8.96 5.13 -2.20
C LYS A 58 9.61 5.63 -0.92
N VAL A 59 10.89 6.01 -1.04
CA VAL A 59 11.64 6.68 0.01
C VAL A 59 11.81 8.14 -0.38
N VAL A 60 11.53 9.05 0.54
CA VAL A 60 11.67 10.49 0.35
C VAL A 60 12.89 10.97 1.14
N LEU A 61 13.71 11.82 0.52
CA LEU A 61 14.85 12.47 1.16
C LEU A 61 14.47 13.93 1.40
N VAL A 62 14.58 14.38 2.63
CA VAL A 62 14.26 15.76 3.02
C VAL A 62 15.41 16.33 3.83
N GLU A 63 15.85 17.53 3.44
CA GLU A 63 16.87 18.30 4.14
C GLU A 63 16.25 19.62 4.60
N PRO A 64 15.52 19.64 5.73
CA PRO A 64 14.83 20.83 6.18
C PRO A 64 15.81 21.94 6.56
N ARG A 65 15.37 23.19 6.43
CA ARG A 65 16.08 24.38 6.87
C ARG A 65 15.41 25.07 8.05
N SER A 66 14.13 24.79 8.24
CA SER A 66 13.26 25.40 9.24
C SER A 66 12.38 24.35 9.94
N TYR A 67 11.74 24.74 11.04
CA TYR A 67 10.82 23.86 11.77
C TYR A 67 9.53 23.59 11.00
N ASP A 68 9.07 24.54 10.20
CA ASP A 68 7.78 24.45 9.49
C ASP A 68 7.75 23.30 8.48
N GLU A 69 8.91 22.96 7.90
CA GLU A 69 9.10 21.82 6.97
C GLU A 69 8.87 20.46 7.65
N ALA A 70 8.82 20.38 8.98
CA ALA A 70 8.48 19.15 9.68
C ALA A 70 7.06 18.66 9.35
N GLN A 71 6.13 19.58 9.02
CA GLN A 71 4.77 19.24 8.60
C GLN A 71 4.75 18.47 7.27
N GLU A 72 5.60 18.87 6.31
CA GLU A 72 5.71 18.18 5.01
C GLU A 72 6.22 16.74 5.19
N ILE A 73 7.16 16.53 6.11
CA ILE A 73 7.66 15.20 6.48
C ILE A 73 6.52 14.34 7.06
N ALA A 74 5.68 14.91 7.92
CA ALA A 74 4.51 14.22 8.48
C ALA A 74 3.50 13.83 7.39
N ASP A 75 3.25 14.69 6.40
CA ASP A 75 2.37 14.39 5.28
C ASP A 75 2.91 13.23 4.40
N HIS A 76 4.23 13.15 4.23
CA HIS A 76 4.86 12.02 3.55
C HIS A 76 4.69 10.72 4.33
N LEU A 77 4.86 10.74 5.66
CA LEU A 77 4.66 9.57 6.52
C LEU A 77 3.19 9.11 6.49
N ARG A 78 2.23 10.05 6.53
CA ARG A 78 0.79 9.75 6.39
C ARG A 78 0.45 9.10 5.02
N SER A 79 1.26 9.38 3.99
CA SER A 79 1.12 8.77 2.67
C SER A 79 1.80 7.40 2.56
N PHE A 80 2.16 6.77 3.69
CA PHE A 80 2.89 5.50 3.79
C PHE A 80 4.24 5.51 3.05
N ARG A 81 4.95 6.64 3.08
CA ARG A 81 6.29 6.78 2.51
C ARG A 81 7.32 6.89 3.63
N THR A 82 8.41 6.17 3.51
CA THR A 82 9.56 6.31 4.41
C THR A 82 10.28 7.60 4.11
N VAL A 83 10.72 8.33 5.14
CA VAL A 83 11.41 9.60 4.98
C VAL A 83 12.77 9.57 5.67
N VAL A 84 13.81 9.94 4.93
CA VAL A 84 15.15 10.21 5.47
C VAL A 84 15.26 11.72 5.68
N VAL A 85 15.51 12.12 6.91
CA VAL A 85 15.55 13.52 7.35
C VAL A 85 17.00 13.88 7.70
N ASN A 86 17.58 14.81 6.96
CA ASN A 86 18.91 15.35 7.23
C ASN A 86 18.82 16.71 7.94
N LEU A 87 19.14 16.75 9.23
CA LEU A 87 19.08 17.94 10.07
C LEU A 87 20.44 18.67 10.16
N GLN A 88 21.44 18.32 9.35
CA GLN A 88 22.77 18.94 9.41
C GLN A 88 22.78 20.46 9.14
N ARG A 89 21.80 20.96 8.39
CA ARG A 89 21.65 22.41 8.12
C ARG A 89 20.68 23.12 9.07
N VAL A 90 20.12 22.40 10.03
CA VAL A 90 19.22 22.96 11.05
C VAL A 90 20.04 23.25 12.30
N ARG A 91 19.74 24.38 12.96
CA ARG A 91 20.35 24.67 14.27
C ARG A 91 19.91 23.64 15.31
N ASN A 92 20.79 23.31 16.26
CA ASN A 92 20.51 22.28 17.27
C ASN A 92 19.20 22.48 18.04
N ASP A 93 18.84 23.73 18.38
CA ASP A 93 17.58 24.08 19.05
C ASP A 93 16.35 23.68 18.23
N GLN A 94 16.39 23.96 16.92
CA GLN A 94 15.31 23.64 16.01
C GLN A 94 15.30 22.15 15.64
N ALA A 95 16.48 21.53 15.53
CA ALA A 95 16.60 20.10 15.23
C ALA A 95 15.91 19.25 16.31
N LEU A 96 16.13 19.55 17.59
CA LEU A 96 15.44 18.88 18.70
C LEU A 96 13.92 19.00 18.61
N ARG A 97 13.41 20.22 18.32
CA ARG A 97 11.96 20.44 18.14
C ARG A 97 11.39 19.66 16.96
N ILE A 98 12.13 19.56 15.86
CA ILE A 98 11.72 18.76 14.70
C ILE A 98 11.67 17.28 15.09
N ILE A 99 12.68 16.77 15.80
CA ILE A 99 12.72 15.38 16.27
C ILE A 99 11.55 15.09 17.21
N ASP A 100 11.22 15.98 18.14
CA ASP A 100 10.08 15.82 19.06
C ASP A 100 8.75 15.77 18.29
N PHE A 101 8.57 16.66 17.32
CA PHE A 101 7.39 16.68 16.46
C PHE A 101 7.25 15.41 15.64
N LEU A 102 8.34 14.95 15.02
CA LEU A 102 8.35 13.73 14.22
C LEU A 102 8.14 12.50 15.09
N SER A 103 8.73 12.46 16.30
CA SER A 103 8.53 11.38 17.27
C SER A 103 7.06 11.27 17.69
N GLY A 104 6.39 12.39 17.95
CA GLY A 104 4.94 12.41 18.19
C GLY A 104 4.13 11.95 16.97
N THR A 105 4.55 12.34 15.76
CA THR A 105 3.90 11.95 14.51
C THR A 105 4.00 10.45 14.24
N VAL A 106 5.21 9.87 14.32
CA VAL A 106 5.39 8.43 14.10
C VAL A 106 4.72 7.61 15.18
N TYR A 107 4.69 8.09 16.43
CA TYR A 107 3.95 7.44 17.51
C TYR A 107 2.44 7.36 17.19
N ALA A 108 1.85 8.47 16.73
CA ALA A 108 0.45 8.51 16.33
C ALA A 108 0.15 7.61 15.11
N LEU A 109 1.12 7.43 14.21
CA LEU A 109 1.00 6.59 13.02
C LEU A 109 1.45 5.14 13.24
N SER A 110 1.80 4.74 14.47
CA SER A 110 2.38 3.42 14.78
C SER A 110 3.61 3.07 13.92
N GLY A 111 4.36 4.10 13.54
CA GLY A 111 5.61 4.00 12.80
C GLY A 111 6.84 3.94 13.71
N GLY A 112 8.01 4.11 13.10
CA GLY A 112 9.30 4.12 13.78
C GLY A 112 10.11 5.36 13.45
N ILE A 113 10.97 5.76 14.39
CA ILE A 113 12.05 6.72 14.15
C ILE A 113 13.37 6.09 14.59
N SER A 114 14.41 6.25 13.78
CA SER A 114 15.73 5.69 14.07
C SER A 114 16.82 6.64 13.61
N LYS A 115 17.80 6.90 14.47
CA LYS A 115 18.96 7.70 14.12
C LYS A 115 19.90 6.84 13.28
N VAL A 116 20.28 7.34 12.10
CA VAL A 116 21.14 6.61 11.15
C VAL A 116 22.51 7.27 10.96
N GLY A 117 22.72 8.48 11.48
CA GLY A 117 24.00 9.18 11.42
C GLY A 117 24.00 10.49 12.19
N GLY A 118 25.08 11.27 12.04
CA GLY A 118 25.22 12.59 12.67
C GLY A 118 24.15 13.58 12.17
N ASN A 119 23.14 13.80 13.00
CA ASN A 119 21.94 14.60 12.69
C ASN A 119 21.10 14.07 11.51
N ILE A 120 21.15 12.77 11.22
CA ILE A 120 20.32 12.13 10.17
C ILE A 120 19.40 11.10 10.82
N PHE A 121 18.11 11.20 10.50
CA PHE A 121 17.05 10.37 11.06
C PHE A 121 16.26 9.68 9.95
N LEU A 122 15.88 8.44 10.19
CA LEU A 122 14.98 7.66 9.37
C LEU A 122 13.63 7.59 10.07
N CYS A 123 12.58 8.04 9.39
CA CYS A 123 11.20 7.93 9.84
C CYS A 123 10.47 6.93 8.95
N THR A 124 9.89 5.90 9.53
CA THR A 124 9.15 4.86 8.82
C THR A 124 7.67 4.85 9.24
N PRO A 125 6.75 4.60 8.30
CA PRO A 125 5.38 4.25 8.64
C PRO A 125 5.30 2.80 9.16
N ASP A 126 4.14 2.41 9.69
CA ASP A 126 3.82 1.05 10.16
C ASP A 126 4.09 -0.08 9.14
N THR A 127 4.02 0.24 7.84
CA THR A 127 4.28 -0.73 6.76
C THR A 127 5.74 -1.14 6.60
N VAL A 128 6.69 -0.50 7.29
CA VAL A 128 8.13 -0.72 7.10
C VAL A 128 8.80 -1.06 8.43
N GLU A 129 9.35 -2.27 8.52
CA GLU A 129 10.14 -2.75 9.64
C GLU A 129 11.62 -2.37 9.49
N ILE A 130 12.23 -1.88 10.57
CA ILE A 130 13.66 -1.55 10.64
C ILE A 130 14.37 -2.68 11.38
N GLN A 131 15.45 -3.22 10.79
CA GLN A 131 16.29 -4.23 11.43
C GLN A 131 17.72 -3.72 11.63
N GLY A 132 18.29 -4.05 12.79
CA GLY A 132 19.63 -3.61 13.21
C GLY A 132 19.64 -2.26 13.91
N SER A 133 20.83 -1.84 14.35
CA SER A 133 21.06 -0.54 14.97
C SER A 133 22.41 0.02 14.52
N ILE A 134 22.49 1.34 14.38
CA ILE A 134 23.74 2.04 14.13
C ILE A 134 24.23 2.56 15.47
N SER A 135 25.28 1.92 16.00
CA SER A 135 25.96 2.40 17.20
C SER A 135 26.56 3.77 16.91
N GLU A 136 26.21 4.75 17.74
CA GLU A 136 26.86 6.05 17.68
C GLU A 136 28.33 5.84 18.10
N ILE A 137 29.24 5.95 17.13
CA ILE A 137 30.65 6.14 17.46
C ILE A 137 30.68 7.50 18.15
N LEU A 138 30.68 7.46 19.48
CA LEU A 138 31.04 8.57 20.34
C LEU A 138 32.47 8.95 19.95
N ALA A 139 32.62 9.70 18.85
CA ALA A 139 33.84 10.43 18.63
C ALA A 139 33.90 11.43 19.78
N ASP A 140 34.94 11.31 20.57
CA ASP A 140 35.26 12.02 21.81
C ASP A 140 35.35 13.56 21.66
N GLU A 141 34.35 14.23 21.07
CA GLU A 141 34.28 15.69 21.03
C GLU A 141 34.11 16.28 22.44
N HIS A 142 33.51 15.53 23.37
CA HIS A 142 33.42 15.93 24.78
C HIS A 142 34.71 15.72 25.58
N GLU A 143 35.66 14.91 25.09
CA GLU A 143 36.97 14.73 25.74
C GLU A 143 38.00 15.70 25.16
N TYR A 144 37.94 16.00 23.85
CA TYR A 144 38.79 17.03 23.23
C TYR A 144 38.49 18.43 23.77
N ASN A 145 37.23 18.75 24.05
CA ASN A 145 36.83 20.04 24.61
C ASN A 145 37.06 20.15 26.13
N ARG A 146 37.36 19.04 26.81
CA ARG A 146 37.77 19.02 28.22
C ARG A 146 39.29 19.08 28.43
N MET A 147 40.07 18.93 27.35
CA MET A 147 41.53 18.93 27.37
C MET A 147 42.14 20.28 26.93
N ARG A 148 41.32 21.33 26.78
CA ARG A 148 41.73 22.69 26.41
C ARG A 148 41.40 23.70 27.50
#